data_AF-A0A7D6ZPS0-F1
#
_entry.id   AF-A0A7D6ZPS0-F1
#
_cell.length_a   1.000
_cell.length_b   1.000
_cell.length_c   1.000
_cell.angle_alpha   90.00
_cell.angle_beta   90.00
_cell.angle_gamma   90.00
#
_symmetry.space_group_name_H-M   'P 1'
#
loop_
_entity.id
_entity.type
_entity.pdbx_description
1 polymer ?
#
loop_
_entity_poly.entity_id
_entity_poly.type
_entity_poly.pdbx_seq_one_letter_code
_entity_poly.pdbx_strand_id
1 'polypeptide(L)'
;MWDRPVPGAGRAPLVWLLGVHGGAGATTLSHVLAPAADSHRRWPGVFDRESPFVVLVARETISGLTRAHDLLRQHHAGLAGPCEVLGLVTVAARPGRIPAEIRRYRDVVGSLAGQVWQLPWHEEWTLVEPDQLPVWSPGDAPPAKGKRKVDALHEITPEVRELGAGLLAAVQHALDTPRDDAPDRGE
;
A
#
# COMPACT_ATOMS: atom_id res chain seq x y z
N MET A 1 -11.50 11.58 5.46
CA MET A 1 -11.61 10.48 6.44
C MET A 1 -12.97 9.85 6.29
N TRP A 2 -13.11 8.56 6.59
CA TRP A 2 -14.41 7.92 6.74
C TRP A 2 -15.00 8.21 8.12
N ASP A 3 -16.30 8.46 8.19
CA ASP A 3 -17.10 8.71 9.39
C ASP A 3 -17.85 7.45 9.88
N ARG A 4 -17.58 6.31 9.22
CA ARG A 4 -18.13 4.98 9.45
C ARG A 4 -17.10 3.94 9.00
N PRO A 5 -17.30 2.64 9.26
CA PRO A 5 -16.43 1.61 8.69
C PRO A 5 -16.28 1.74 7.17
N VAL A 6 -15.06 1.54 6.69
CA VAL A 6 -14.71 1.58 5.27
C VAL A 6 -15.54 0.53 4.54
N PRO A 7 -16.37 0.93 3.56
CA PRO A 7 -17.25 0.00 2.88
C PRO A 7 -16.50 -0.98 1.96
N GLY A 8 -17.05 -2.19 1.82
CA GLY A 8 -16.66 -3.14 0.77
C GLY A 8 -15.49 -4.07 1.10
N ALA A 9 -14.83 -3.94 2.26
CA ALA A 9 -13.71 -4.82 2.62
C ALA A 9 -14.13 -6.27 2.94
N GLY A 10 -15.39 -6.50 3.34
CA GLY A 10 -15.96 -7.83 3.67
C GLY A 10 -15.42 -8.41 4.98
N ARG A 11 -14.10 -8.45 5.15
CA ARG A 11 -13.35 -8.72 6.39
C ARG A 11 -12.46 -7.53 6.73
N ALA A 12 -12.10 -7.36 8.00
CA ALA A 12 -11.10 -6.36 8.38
C ALA A 12 -9.74 -6.73 7.74
N PRO A 13 -9.13 -5.86 6.92
CA PRO A 13 -7.79 -6.10 6.38
C PRO A 13 -6.75 -5.97 7.49
N LEU A 14 -5.55 -6.52 7.27
CA LEU A 14 -4.39 -6.21 8.11
C LEU A 14 -3.88 -4.79 7.87
N VAL A 15 -4.00 -4.28 6.64
CA VAL A 15 -3.52 -2.96 6.25
C VAL A 15 -4.43 -2.33 5.19
N TRP A 16 -4.70 -1.04 5.33
CA TRP A 16 -5.43 -0.27 4.33
C TRP A 16 -4.49 0.31 3.28
N LEU A 17 -4.87 0.20 2.01
CA LEU A 17 -4.20 0.86 0.89
C LEU A 17 -4.92 2.18 0.59
N LEU A 18 -4.28 3.30 0.88
CA LEU A 18 -4.81 4.63 0.57
C LEU A 18 -4.19 5.12 -0.74
N GLY A 19 -4.94 4.99 -1.84
CA GLY A 19 -4.57 5.59 -3.11
C GLY A 19 -4.54 7.12 -3.02
N VAL A 20 -3.39 7.74 -3.31
CA VAL A 20 -3.22 9.20 -3.17
C VAL A 20 -3.90 9.99 -4.30
N HIS A 21 -4.32 9.30 -5.37
CA HIS A 21 -5.13 9.81 -6.49
C HIS A 21 -5.92 8.69 -7.18
N GLY A 22 -6.81 9.03 -8.11
CA GLY A 22 -7.46 8.04 -8.98
C GLY A 22 -6.43 7.40 -9.92
N GLY A 23 -6.45 6.07 -10.06
CA GLY A 23 -5.45 5.34 -10.86
C GLY A 23 -4.09 5.15 -10.16
N ALA A 24 -4.01 5.34 -8.84
CA ALA A 24 -2.79 5.09 -8.07
C ALA A 24 -2.35 3.61 -8.08
N GLY A 25 -3.29 2.68 -8.28
CA GLY A 25 -3.09 1.23 -8.21
C GLY A 25 -3.58 0.59 -6.91
N ALA A 26 -4.18 1.35 -5.98
CA ALA A 26 -4.68 0.83 -4.70
C ALA A 26 -5.70 -0.30 -4.87
N THR A 27 -6.66 -0.14 -5.79
CA THR A 27 -7.67 -1.16 -6.07
C THR A 27 -7.02 -2.44 -6.60
N THR A 28 -6.18 -2.37 -7.63
CA THR A 28 -5.44 -3.54 -8.15
C THR A 28 -4.59 -4.20 -7.08
N LEU A 29 -3.86 -3.42 -6.28
CA LEU A 29 -3.03 -3.95 -5.19
C LEU A 29 -3.86 -4.62 -4.10
N SER A 30 -5.06 -4.11 -3.80
CA SER A 30 -5.96 -4.73 -2.82
C SER A 30 -6.50 -6.08 -3.26
N HIS A 31 -6.57 -6.33 -4.58
CA HIS A 31 -6.92 -7.65 -5.10
C HIS A 31 -5.74 -8.61 -5.02
N VAL A 32 -4.55 -8.20 -5.47
CA VAL A 32 -3.38 -9.11 -5.54
C VAL A 32 -2.73 -9.38 -4.18
N LEU A 33 -3.08 -8.62 -3.13
CA LEU A 33 -2.58 -8.79 -1.76
C LEU A 33 -3.75 -9.11 -0.82
N ALA A 34 -3.97 -10.40 -0.54
CA ALA A 34 -5.09 -10.84 0.31
C ALA A 34 -5.20 -10.12 1.67
N PRO A 35 -4.11 -9.74 2.37
CA PRO A 35 -4.21 -9.05 3.66
C PRO A 35 -4.60 -7.57 3.57
N ALA A 36 -4.65 -6.99 2.38
CA ALA A 36 -4.85 -5.57 2.18
C ALA A 36 -6.26 -5.26 1.64
N ALA A 37 -6.77 -4.05 1.88
CA ALA A 37 -8.00 -3.56 1.25
C ALA A 37 -7.86 -2.08 0.86
N ASP A 38 -8.55 -1.65 -0.21
CA ASP A 38 -8.57 -0.25 -0.62
C ASP A 38 -9.38 0.60 0.37
N SER A 39 -8.81 1.73 0.81
CA SER A 39 -9.50 2.69 1.67
C SER A 39 -10.36 3.70 0.90
N HIS A 40 -10.47 3.52 -0.42
CA HIS A 40 -11.23 4.35 -1.37
C HIS A 40 -10.78 5.81 -1.34
N ARG A 41 -9.46 6.01 -1.24
CA ARG A 41 -8.78 7.33 -1.22
C ARG A 41 -9.18 8.22 -0.05
N ARG A 42 -9.58 7.64 1.08
CA ARG A 42 -9.88 8.35 2.32
C ARG A 42 -9.16 7.66 3.48
N TRP A 43 -8.72 8.45 4.46
CA TRP A 43 -8.23 7.93 5.74
C TRP A 43 -9.32 7.04 6.37
N PRO A 44 -9.01 5.77 6.72
CA PRO A 44 -9.89 4.96 7.57
C PRO A 44 -10.23 5.70 8.87
N GLY A 45 -11.40 5.43 9.42
CA GLY A 45 -11.77 5.97 10.75
C GLY A 45 -11.29 5.09 11.90
N VAL A 46 -10.89 3.84 11.60
CA VAL A 46 -10.50 2.82 12.59
C VAL A 46 -11.67 2.52 13.53
N PHE A 47 -12.84 2.27 12.95
CA PHE A 47 -14.02 1.90 13.72
C PHE A 47 -14.01 0.42 14.09
N ASP A 48 -14.60 0.06 15.22
CA ASP A 48 -14.72 -1.31 15.71
C ASP A 48 -13.37 -2.08 15.76
N ARG A 49 -13.18 -3.04 14.85
CA ARG A 49 -11.99 -3.89 14.72
C ARG A 49 -11.24 -3.64 13.42
N GLU A 50 -11.46 -2.48 12.79
CA GLU A 50 -10.68 -2.06 11.62
C GLU A 50 -9.20 -1.94 11.96
N SER A 51 -8.34 -2.31 11.01
CA SER A 51 -6.90 -2.07 11.18
C SER A 51 -6.60 -0.57 11.26
N PRO A 52 -5.73 -0.14 12.19
CA PRO A 52 -5.23 1.23 12.23
C PRO A 52 -4.19 1.50 11.15
N PHE A 53 -3.63 0.45 10.53
CA PHE A 53 -2.46 0.56 9.67
C PHE A 53 -2.83 0.98 8.25
N VAL A 54 -2.11 1.96 7.73
CA VAL A 54 -2.29 2.52 6.40
C VAL A 54 -0.98 2.51 5.65
N VAL A 55 -1.03 2.16 4.37
CA VAL A 55 0.06 2.38 3.43
C VAL A 55 -0.46 3.23 2.27
N LEU A 56 0.29 4.28 1.95
CA LEU A 56 -0.05 5.13 0.82
C LEU A 56 0.34 4.43 -0.48
N VAL A 57 -0.47 4.61 -1.53
CA VAL A 57 -0.16 4.09 -2.87
C VAL A 57 -0.15 5.24 -3.86
N ALA A 58 0.94 5.37 -4.61
CA ALA A 58 1.11 6.42 -5.62
C ALA A 58 1.67 5.85 -6.94
N ARG A 59 1.22 6.38 -8.08
CA ARG A 59 1.97 6.20 -9.33
C ARG A 59 3.24 7.02 -9.29
N GLU A 60 4.32 6.50 -9.87
CA GLU A 60 5.59 7.20 -10.06
C GLU A 60 5.46 8.30 -11.12
N THR A 61 4.77 9.37 -10.77
CA THR A 61 4.64 10.64 -11.51
C THR A 61 4.88 11.79 -10.54
N ILE A 62 5.26 12.98 -11.03
CA ILE A 62 5.43 14.15 -10.16
C ILE A 62 4.14 14.48 -9.41
N SER A 63 2.99 14.42 -10.08
CA SER A 63 1.70 14.67 -9.44
C SER A 63 1.35 13.60 -8.39
N GLY A 64 1.67 12.33 -8.64
CA GLY A 64 1.47 11.24 -7.70
C GLY A 64 2.32 11.41 -6.44
N LEU A 65 3.62 11.69 -6.61
CA LEU A 65 4.56 11.90 -5.51
C LEU A 65 4.23 13.17 -4.70
N THR A 66 3.79 14.26 -5.35
CA THR A 66 3.32 15.45 -4.61
C THR A 66 2.11 15.14 -3.74
N ARG A 67 1.12 14.41 -4.25
CA ARG A 67 -0.06 14.03 -3.45
C ARG A 67 0.29 13.08 -2.31
N ALA A 68 1.24 12.17 -2.52
CA ALA A 68 1.78 11.33 -1.45
C ALA A 68 2.46 12.17 -0.38
N HIS A 69 3.29 13.13 -0.77
CA HIS A 69 3.93 14.07 0.14
C HIS A 69 2.90 14.85 0.98
N ASP A 70 1.85 15.38 0.35
CA ASP A 70 0.79 16.12 1.04
C ASP A 70 0.07 15.27 2.09
N LEU A 71 -0.28 14.02 1.76
CA LEU A 71 -0.93 13.09 2.70
C LEU A 71 -0.01 12.64 3.83
N LEU A 72 1.28 12.42 3.56
CA LEU A 72 2.28 12.15 4.60
C LEU A 72 2.42 13.33 5.55
N ARG A 73 2.44 14.57 5.04
CA ARG A 73 2.46 15.77 5.87
C ARG A 73 1.17 15.92 6.67
N GLN A 74 0.02 15.59 6.09
CA GLN A 74 -1.25 15.56 6.80
C GLN A 74 -1.20 14.58 7.99
N HIS A 75 -0.66 13.39 7.80
CA HIS A 75 -0.47 12.41 8.88
C HIS A 75 0.47 12.92 9.97
N HIS A 76 1.65 13.44 9.60
CA HIS A 76 2.61 14.00 10.57
C HIS A 76 2.06 15.21 11.33
N ALA A 77 1.13 15.96 10.74
CA ALA A 77 0.42 17.04 11.42
C ALA A 77 -0.73 16.56 12.34
N GLY A 78 -0.93 15.24 12.49
CA GLY A 78 -2.02 14.68 13.30
C GLY A 78 -3.41 14.78 12.66
N LEU A 79 -3.48 15.06 11.35
CA LEU A 79 -4.73 15.30 10.63
C LEU A 79 -5.25 14.08 9.85
N ALA A 80 -4.69 12.89 10.12
CA ALA A 80 -5.07 11.61 9.52
C ALA A 80 -5.91 10.72 10.45
N GLY A 81 -6.32 11.22 11.62
CA GLY A 81 -7.12 10.47 12.60
C GLY A 81 -6.30 9.45 13.37
N PRO A 82 -6.91 8.35 13.84
CA PRO A 82 -6.22 7.31 14.61
C PRO A 82 -5.38 6.35 13.74
N CYS A 83 -5.27 6.62 12.44
CA CYS A 83 -4.47 5.81 11.54
C CYS A 83 -2.98 6.00 11.76
N GLU A 84 -2.24 4.92 11.55
CA GLU A 84 -0.78 4.90 11.54
C GLU A 84 -0.29 4.61 10.12
N VAL A 85 0.48 5.53 9.53
CA VAL A 85 1.08 5.31 8.22
C VAL A 85 2.37 4.49 8.36
N LEU A 86 2.37 3.28 7.79
CA LEU A 86 3.52 2.37 7.80
C LEU A 86 4.53 2.64 6.68
N GLY A 87 4.12 3.33 5.61
CA GLY A 87 5.00 3.64 4.49
C GLY A 87 4.28 4.00 3.18
N LEU A 88 5.04 3.97 2.10
CA LEU A 88 4.62 4.31 0.74
C LEU A 88 4.92 3.17 -0.25
N VAL A 89 3.89 2.73 -0.97
CA VAL A 89 4.05 1.91 -2.19
C VAL A 89 4.03 2.85 -3.39
N THR A 90 5.06 2.73 -4.22
CA THR A 90 5.11 3.38 -5.52
C THR A 90 4.92 2.37 -6.64
N VAL A 91 4.13 2.71 -7.65
CA VAL A 91 3.89 1.85 -8.82
C VAL A 91 4.43 2.56 -10.07
N ALA A 92 5.36 1.91 -10.77
CA ALA A 92 6.01 2.46 -11.95
C ALA A 92 4.99 2.95 -12.98
N ALA A 93 5.14 4.18 -13.50
CA ALA A 93 4.18 4.76 -14.46
C ALA A 93 4.32 4.24 -15.90
N ARG A 94 5.41 3.51 -16.21
CA ARG A 94 5.79 3.06 -17.55
C ARG A 94 6.85 1.96 -17.46
N PRO A 95 7.07 1.17 -18.51
CA PRO A 95 8.17 0.23 -18.55
C PRO A 95 9.54 0.95 -18.60
N GLY A 96 10.56 0.23 -18.14
CA GLY A 96 11.96 0.64 -18.24
C GLY A 96 12.45 1.51 -17.08
N ARG A 97 13.47 2.33 -17.35
CA ARG A 97 14.15 3.12 -16.33
C ARG A 97 13.28 4.30 -15.86
N ILE A 98 13.13 4.41 -14.54
CA ILE A 98 12.47 5.55 -13.89
C ILE A 98 13.24 6.84 -14.21
N PRO A 99 12.63 7.94 -14.68
CA PRO A 99 13.29 9.23 -14.89
C PRO A 99 14.01 9.77 -13.64
N ALA A 100 15.10 10.54 -13.82
CA ALA A 100 15.94 10.97 -12.70
C ALA A 100 15.21 11.91 -11.74
N GLU A 101 14.35 12.76 -12.27
CA GLU A 101 13.50 13.71 -11.55
C GLU A 101 12.52 12.97 -10.64
N ILE A 102 11.91 11.90 -11.16
CA ILE A 102 10.99 11.06 -10.40
C ILE A 102 11.72 10.29 -9.30
N ARG A 103 12.89 9.69 -9.61
CA ARG A 103 13.70 9.01 -8.59
C ARG A 103 14.08 9.94 -7.45
N ARG A 104 14.66 11.11 -7.77
CA ARG A 104 15.06 12.11 -6.76
C ARG A 104 13.89 12.55 -5.90
N TYR A 105 12.74 12.84 -6.51
CA TYR A 105 11.60 13.28 -5.74
C TYR A 105 11.01 12.14 -4.88
N ARG A 106 11.00 10.91 -5.41
CA ARG A 106 10.62 9.72 -4.64
C ARG A 106 11.51 9.55 -3.41
N ASP A 107 12.81 9.78 -3.53
CA ASP A 107 13.74 9.67 -2.39
C ASP A 107 13.40 10.70 -1.30
N VAL A 108 13.05 11.95 -1.69
CA VAL A 108 12.58 12.97 -0.75
C VAL A 108 11.29 12.54 -0.05
N VAL A 109 10.27 12.13 -0.82
CA VAL A 109 8.98 11.69 -0.25
C VAL A 109 9.17 10.43 0.62
N GLY A 110 10.04 9.52 0.20
CA GLY A 110 10.37 8.30 0.92
C GLY A 110 11.00 8.54 2.28
N SER A 111 11.84 9.58 2.41
CA SER A 111 12.40 9.97 3.72
C SER A 111 11.33 10.36 4.74
N LEU A 112 10.19 10.89 4.28
CA LEU A 112 9.04 11.20 5.14
C LEU A 112 8.13 9.98 5.36
N ALA A 113 8.10 9.03 4.43
CA ALA A 113 7.29 7.81 4.55
C ALA A 113 7.92 6.76 5.46
N GLY A 114 9.23 6.80 5.67
CA GLY A 114 9.98 5.74 6.34
C GLY A 114 10.19 4.55 5.41
N GLN A 115 9.26 3.60 5.39
CA GLN A 115 9.33 2.44 4.49
C GLN A 115 8.83 2.80 3.09
N VAL A 116 9.56 2.34 2.07
CA VAL A 116 9.17 2.50 0.66
C VAL A 116 9.29 1.18 -0.08
N TRP A 117 8.21 0.77 -0.72
CA TRP A 117 8.19 -0.36 -1.63
C TRP A 117 7.91 0.13 -3.05
N GLN A 118 8.47 -0.55 -4.04
CA GLN A 118 8.24 -0.22 -5.44
C GLN A 118 7.74 -1.46 -6.18
N LEU A 119 6.59 -1.31 -6.85
CA LEU A 119 6.07 -2.30 -7.79
C LEU A 119 6.45 -1.86 -9.21
N PRO A 120 7.08 -2.73 -10.02
CA PRO A 120 7.40 -2.41 -11.40
C PRO A 120 6.14 -2.33 -12.27
N TRP A 121 6.34 -1.95 -13.52
CA TRP A 121 5.26 -1.92 -14.50
C TRP A 121 4.99 -3.33 -15.03
N HIS A 122 3.76 -3.80 -14.87
CA HIS A 122 3.24 -5.02 -15.47
C HIS A 122 2.28 -4.62 -16.59
N GLU A 123 2.74 -4.72 -17.84
CA GLU A 123 1.91 -4.39 -19.02
C GLU A 123 0.69 -5.31 -19.09
N GLU A 124 0.88 -6.59 -18.79
CA GLU A 124 -0.15 -7.61 -18.89
C GLU A 124 -1.34 -7.31 -17.96
N TRP A 125 -1.10 -6.68 -16.81
CA TRP A 125 -2.17 -6.30 -15.86
C TRP A 125 -3.12 -5.25 -16.41
N THR A 126 -2.75 -4.49 -17.44
CA THR A 126 -3.65 -3.50 -18.06
C THR A 126 -4.65 -4.14 -19.03
N LEU A 127 -4.53 -5.44 -19.28
CA LEU A 127 -5.34 -6.19 -20.25
C LEU A 127 -6.48 -6.98 -19.61
N VAL A 128 -6.55 -6.98 -18.28
CA VAL A 128 -7.51 -7.76 -17.48
C VAL A 128 -8.06 -6.94 -16.34
N GLU A 129 -9.20 -7.38 -15.80
CA GLU A 129 -9.72 -6.81 -14.56
C GLU A 129 -8.94 -7.35 -13.34
N PRO A 130 -8.88 -6.60 -12.22
CA PRO A 130 -8.12 -7.01 -11.04
C PRO A 130 -8.52 -8.37 -10.44
N ASP A 131 -9.77 -8.80 -10.61
CA ASP A 131 -10.27 -10.08 -10.10
C ASP A 131 -9.77 -11.30 -10.89
N GLN A 132 -9.15 -11.08 -12.05
CA GLN A 132 -8.51 -12.10 -12.86
C GLN A 132 -7.02 -12.31 -12.50
N LEU A 133 -6.43 -11.42 -11.68
CA LEU A 133 -5.02 -11.47 -11.30
C LEU A 133 -4.77 -12.47 -10.16
N PRO A 134 -3.56 -13.04 -10.07
CA PRO A 134 -3.22 -13.96 -8.99
C PRO A 134 -3.15 -13.21 -7.65
N VAL A 135 -3.69 -13.84 -6.61
CA VAL A 135 -3.73 -13.28 -5.25
C VAL A 135 -2.63 -13.91 -4.41
N TRP A 136 -1.75 -13.09 -3.86
CA TRP A 136 -0.79 -13.52 -2.85
C TRP A 136 -1.41 -13.48 -1.45
N SER A 137 -1.19 -14.55 -0.70
CA SER A 137 -1.58 -14.71 0.71
C SER A 137 -0.38 -15.03 1.60
N PRO A 138 -0.40 -14.61 2.88
CA PRO A 138 0.58 -15.03 3.86
C PRO A 138 0.62 -16.57 3.96
N GLY A 139 1.81 -17.15 3.85
CA GLY A 139 2.00 -18.60 3.87
C GLY A 139 2.04 -19.27 2.49
N ASP A 140 1.77 -18.53 1.40
CA ASP A 140 1.95 -19.06 0.05
C ASP A 140 3.39 -19.53 -0.16
N ALA A 141 3.55 -20.78 -0.62
CA ALA A 141 4.86 -21.36 -0.87
C ALA A 141 5.67 -20.50 -1.85
N PRO A 142 7.00 -20.37 -1.64
CA PRO A 142 7.86 -19.71 -2.62
C PRO A 142 7.80 -20.46 -3.96
N PRO A 143 7.97 -19.76 -5.10
CA PRO A 143 7.96 -20.42 -6.40
C PRO A 143 9.06 -21.47 -6.48
N ALA A 144 8.78 -22.58 -7.16
CA ALA A 144 9.81 -23.57 -7.47
C ALA A 144 10.93 -22.90 -8.28
N LYS A 145 12.20 -23.14 -7.91
CA LYS A 145 13.35 -22.56 -8.60
C LYS A 145 13.36 -23.00 -10.07
N GLY A 146 13.15 -22.06 -10.98
CA GLY A 146 13.13 -22.31 -12.43
C GLY A 146 13.60 -21.09 -13.22
N LYS A 147 14.11 -21.30 -14.45
CA LYS A 147 14.65 -20.24 -15.32
C LYS A 147 13.59 -19.60 -16.24
N ARG A 148 12.31 -19.97 -16.13
CA ARG A 148 11.24 -19.47 -17.02
C ARG A 148 10.75 -18.10 -16.53
N LYS A 149 10.38 -17.22 -17.48
CA LYS A 149 9.66 -15.97 -17.19
C LYS A 149 8.33 -16.31 -16.50
N VAL A 150 8.08 -15.70 -15.34
CA VAL A 150 6.81 -15.78 -14.61
C VAL A 150 5.70 -15.15 -15.46
N ASP A 151 4.58 -15.84 -15.59
CA ASP A 151 3.39 -15.29 -16.22
C ASP A 151 2.61 -14.44 -15.20
N ALA A 152 2.74 -13.11 -15.29
CA ALA A 152 2.18 -12.17 -14.33
C ALA A 152 0.63 -12.15 -14.28
N LEU A 153 -0.05 -12.82 -15.22
CA LEU A 153 -1.52 -12.97 -15.20
C LEU A 153 -1.99 -14.20 -14.42
N HIS A 154 -1.12 -15.18 -14.19
CA HIS A 154 -1.52 -16.46 -13.60
C HIS A 154 -0.62 -16.90 -12.43
N GLU A 155 0.52 -16.25 -12.25
CA GLU A 155 1.51 -16.58 -11.23
C GLU A 155 1.87 -15.34 -10.41
N ILE A 156 1.99 -15.52 -9.09
CA ILE A 156 2.42 -14.45 -8.19
C ILE A 156 3.86 -14.05 -8.53
N THR A 157 4.06 -12.78 -8.89
CA THR A 157 5.39 -12.26 -9.22
C THR A 157 6.26 -12.12 -7.97
N PRO A 158 7.60 -12.20 -8.12
CA PRO A 158 8.53 -11.96 -7.00
C PRO A 158 8.27 -10.61 -6.31
N GLU A 159 7.97 -9.57 -7.07
CA GLU A 159 7.78 -8.22 -6.56
C GLU A 159 6.48 -8.10 -5.74
N VAL A 160 5.40 -8.79 -6.14
CA VAL A 160 4.16 -8.86 -5.34
C VAL A 160 4.41 -9.60 -4.04
N ARG A 161 5.18 -10.69 -4.08
CA ARG A 161 5.55 -11.46 -2.87
C ARG A 161 6.41 -10.65 -1.92
N GLU A 162 7.42 -9.95 -2.44
CA GLU A 162 8.29 -9.08 -1.65
C GLU A 162 7.51 -7.92 -1.03
N LEU A 163 6.61 -7.30 -1.79
CA LEU A 163 5.69 -6.27 -1.29
C LEU A 163 4.82 -6.84 -0.16
N GLY A 164 4.15 -7.96 -0.39
CA GLY A 164 3.28 -8.58 0.60
C GLY A 164 4.01 -8.94 1.90
N ALA A 165 5.19 -9.55 1.79
CA ALA A 165 6.03 -9.87 2.95
C ALA A 165 6.52 -8.60 3.67
N GLY A 166 6.89 -7.56 2.93
CA GLY A 166 7.30 -6.28 3.49
C GLY A 166 6.19 -5.58 4.27
N LEU A 167 4.95 -5.62 3.75
CA LEU A 167 3.78 -5.08 4.46
C LEU A 167 3.50 -5.84 5.76
N LEU A 168 3.57 -7.18 5.76
CA LEU A 168 3.41 -7.96 6.97
C LEU A 168 4.48 -7.65 8.01
N ALA A 169 5.74 -7.53 7.58
CA ALA A 169 6.84 -7.18 8.46
C ALA A 169 6.65 -5.78 9.08
N ALA A 170 6.17 -4.80 8.29
CA ALA A 170 5.87 -3.46 8.79
C ALA A 170 4.73 -3.46 9.81
N VAL A 171 3.65 -4.22 9.54
CA VAL A 171 2.54 -4.38 10.48
C VAL A 171 3.01 -5.05 11.78
N GLN A 172 3.79 -6.13 11.69
CA GLN A 172 4.33 -6.81 12.86
C GLN A 172 5.23 -5.89 13.69
N HIS A 173 6.11 -5.13 13.03
CA HIS A 173 6.98 -4.17 13.69
C HIS A 173 6.19 -3.07 14.42
N ALA A 174 5.11 -2.57 13.82
CA ALA A 174 4.23 -1.58 14.43
C ALA A 174 3.48 -2.16 15.64
N LEU A 175 3.07 -3.43 15.58
CA LEU A 175 2.45 -4.14 16.71
C LEU A 175 3.42 -4.40 17.88
N ASP A 176 4.68 -4.68 17.56
CA ASP A 176 5.73 -4.93 18.56
C ASP A 176 6.26 -3.63 19.19
N THR A 177 6.07 -2.50 18.52
CA THR A 177 6.46 -1.18 19.03
C THR A 177 5.40 -0.69 20.01
N PRO A 178 5.76 -0.37 21.27
CA PRO A 178 4.82 0.20 22.21
C PRO A 178 4.18 1.45 21.62
N ARG A 179 2.86 1.45 21.50
CA ARG A 179 2.12 2.66 21.17
C ARG A 179 2.22 3.55 22.40
N ASP A 180 2.72 4.76 22.24
CA ASP A 180 2.51 5.81 23.24
C ASP A 180 0.99 6.03 23.29
N ASP A 181 0.34 5.43 24.27
CA ASP A 181 -1.08 5.62 24.53
C ASP A 181 -1.30 7.12 24.74
N ALA A 182 -2.00 7.77 23.81
CA ALA A 182 -2.57 9.08 24.06
C ALA A 182 -3.51 8.95 25.26
N PRO A 183 -3.52 9.90 26.21
CA PRO A 183 -4.23 9.75 27.47
C PRO A 183 -5.70 9.47 27.21
N ASP A 184 -6.21 8.47 27.93
CA ASP A 184 -7.62 8.16 28.08
C ASP A 184 -8.37 9.48 28.32
N ARG A 185 -9.14 9.92 27.33
CA ARG A 185 -10.06 11.05 27.52
C ARG A 185 -11.29 10.50 28.23
N GLY A 186 -11.09 10.13 29.50
CA GLY A 186 -12.15 10.05 30.47
C GLY A 186 -12.57 11.46 30.84
N GLU A 187 -13.71 11.91 30.30
CA GLU A 187 -14.82 12.56 31.02
C GLU A 187 -16.04 12.71 30.09
#